data_AF-A0A7V3FAT6-F1
#
_entry.id   AF-A0A7V3FAT6-F1
#
_cell.length_a   1.000
_cell.length_b   1.000
_cell.length_c   1.000
_cell.angle_alpha   90.00
_cell.angle_beta   90.00
_cell.angle_gamma   90.00
#
_symmetry.space_group_name_H-M   'P 1'
#
loop_
_entity.id
_entity.type
_entity.pdbx_description
1 polymer ?
#
loop_
_entity_poly.entity_id
_entity_poly.type
_entity_poly.pdbx_seq_one_letter_code
_entity_poly.pdbx_strand_id
1 'polypeptide(L)'
;MAEEETRRLLRTFGVTVTNFEERSAQFLERARQLRQAGDAEGMLALLQEFAGELLDLQGRWLDVTNHILAQQRRVLTDIATLVSQWGQQLKSPNGSD
;
A
#
# COMPACT_ATOMS: atom_id res chain seq x y z
N MET A 1 -13.54 0.65 -13.38
CA MET A 1 -12.22 1.35 -13.36
C MET A 1 -11.55 1.24 -11.99
N ALA A 2 -12.15 1.69 -10.89
CA ALA A 2 -11.56 1.59 -9.54
C ALA A 2 -11.29 0.15 -9.06
N GLU A 3 -12.16 -0.81 -9.39
CA GLU A 3 -11.98 -2.22 -9.02
C GLU A 3 -10.75 -2.87 -9.70
N GLU A 4 -10.53 -2.56 -10.99
CA GLU A 4 -9.38 -3.09 -11.74
C GLU A 4 -8.06 -2.53 -11.20
N GLU A 5 -8.06 -1.25 -10.82
CA GLU A 5 -6.92 -0.60 -10.18
C GLU A 5 -6.61 -1.23 -8.80
N THR A 6 -7.63 -1.47 -7.98
CA THR A 6 -7.46 -2.19 -6.70
C THR A 6 -6.88 -3.59 -6.91
N ARG A 7 -7.41 -4.37 -7.88
CA ARG A 7 -6.90 -5.72 -8.18
C ARG A 7 -5.46 -5.69 -8.63
N ARG A 8 -5.09 -4.71 -9.46
CA ARG A 8 -3.72 -4.51 -9.92
C ARG A 8 -2.78 -4.20 -8.74
N LEU A 9 -3.14 -3.24 -7.89
CA LEU A 9 -2.34 -2.86 -6.72
C LEU A 9 -2.13 -4.03 -5.76
N LEU A 10 -3.20 -4.76 -5.44
CA LEU A 10 -3.12 -5.94 -4.56
C LEU A 10 -2.27 -7.06 -5.16
N ARG A 11 -2.37 -7.30 -6.48
CA ARG A 11 -1.53 -8.30 -7.15
C ARG A 11 -0.07 -7.91 -7.09
N THR A 12 0.26 -6.66 -7.41
CA THR A 12 1.64 -6.16 -7.35
C THR A 12 2.18 -6.24 -5.93
N PHE A 13 1.42 -5.79 -4.94
CA PHE A 13 1.82 -5.85 -3.54
C PHE A 13 2.03 -7.30 -3.08
N GLY A 14 1.13 -8.23 -3.43
CA GLY A 14 1.28 -9.64 -3.09
C GLY A 14 2.57 -10.25 -3.65
N VAL A 15 2.90 -9.96 -4.93
CA VAL A 15 4.17 -10.40 -5.53
C VAL A 15 5.38 -9.77 -4.83
N THR A 16 5.32 -8.48 -4.48
CA THR A 16 6.41 -7.82 -3.75
C THR A 16 6.63 -8.44 -2.37
N VAL A 17 5.56 -8.79 -1.64
CA VAL A 17 5.65 -9.46 -0.33
C VAL A 17 6.31 -10.83 -0.47
N THR A 18 5.84 -11.67 -1.40
CA THR A 18 6.41 -13.02 -1.56
C THR A 18 7.87 -12.97 -1.98
N ASN A 19 8.23 -12.06 -2.90
CA ASN A 19 9.62 -11.86 -3.31
C ASN A 19 10.48 -11.37 -2.14
N PHE A 20 9.97 -10.47 -1.31
CA PHE A 20 10.68 -9.97 -0.14
C PHE A 20 10.95 -11.09 0.87
N GLU A 21 9.97 -11.95 1.14
CA GLU A 21 10.12 -13.10 2.04
C GLU A 21 11.18 -14.09 1.52
N GLU A 22 11.11 -14.46 0.23
CA GLU A 22 12.09 -15.34 -0.41
C GLU A 22 13.51 -14.76 -0.34
N ARG A 23 13.65 -13.47 -0.68
CA ARG A 23 14.96 -12.80 -0.68
C ARG A 23 15.50 -12.57 0.71
N SER A 24 14.64 -12.34 1.71
CA SER A 24 15.06 -12.18 3.11
C SER A 24 15.83 -13.39 3.63
N ALA A 25 15.39 -14.60 3.27
CA ALA A 25 16.12 -15.83 3.61
C ALA A 25 17.51 -15.86 2.95
N GLN A 26 17.61 -15.44 1.68
CA GLN A 26 18.88 -15.38 0.94
C GLN A 26 19.83 -14.32 1.51
N PHE A 27 19.31 -13.15 1.89
CA PHE A 27 20.08 -12.10 2.55
C PHE A 27 20.69 -12.59 3.86
N LEU A 28 19.91 -13.27 4.70
CA LEU A 28 20.41 -13.81 5.96
C LEU A 28 21.52 -14.84 5.75
N GLU A 29 21.37 -15.71 4.76
CA GLU A 29 22.39 -16.71 4.46
C GLU A 29 23.68 -16.08 3.93
N ARG A 30 23.56 -15.12 2.99
CA ARG A 30 24.72 -14.36 2.48
C ARG A 30 25.40 -13.55 3.59
N ALA A 31 24.63 -12.96 4.50
CA ALA A 31 25.18 -12.25 5.66
C ALA A 31 26.00 -13.19 6.56
N ARG A 32 25.56 -14.42 6.81
CA ARG A 32 26.31 -15.41 7.58
C ARG A 32 27.64 -15.76 6.90
N GLN A 33 27.62 -15.97 5.60
CA GLN A 33 28.82 -16.29 4.81
C GLN A 33 29.83 -15.13 4.83
N LEU A 34 29.37 -13.90 4.60
CA LEU A 34 30.22 -12.70 4.65
C LEU A 34 30.82 -12.48 6.04
N ARG A 35 30.02 -12.71 7.09
CA ARG A 35 30.51 -12.65 8.47
C ARG A 35 31.60 -13.68 8.74
N GLN A 36 31.45 -14.91 8.27
CA GLN A 36 32.47 -15.95 8.43
C GLN A 36 33.75 -15.63 7.66
N ALA A 37 33.62 -15.02 6.49
CA ALA A 37 34.75 -14.56 5.68
C ALA A 37 35.44 -13.30 6.24
N GLY A 38 34.85 -12.63 7.23
CA GLY A 38 35.36 -11.35 7.74
C GLY A 38 35.21 -10.19 6.75
N ASP A 39 34.30 -10.30 5.77
CA ASP A 39 34.11 -9.33 4.70
C ASP A 39 33.13 -8.22 5.12
N ALA A 40 33.68 -7.14 5.68
CA ALA A 40 32.91 -5.98 6.12
C ALA A 40 32.34 -5.14 4.96
N GLU A 41 33.07 -5.05 3.84
CA GLU A 41 32.63 -4.28 2.67
C GLU A 41 31.46 -4.98 1.98
N GLY A 42 31.57 -6.29 1.79
CA GLY A 42 30.45 -7.11 1.31
C GLY A 42 29.23 -7.05 2.22
N MET A 43 29.42 -7.00 3.54
CA MET A 43 28.30 -6.84 4.48
C MET A 43 27.61 -5.48 4.34
N LEU A 44 28.37 -4.40 4.13
CA LEU A 44 27.79 -3.07 3.90
C LEU A 44 27.00 -3.03 2.59
N ALA A 45 27.53 -3.61 1.51
CA ALA A 45 26.84 -3.72 0.23
C ALA A 45 25.54 -4.52 0.37
N LEU A 46 25.58 -5.63 1.11
CA LEU A 46 24.40 -6.45 1.39
C LEU A 46 23.32 -5.68 2.16
N LEU A 47 23.72 -4.85 3.14
CA LEU A 47 22.80 -4.01 3.89
C LEU A 47 22.12 -2.96 3.00
N GLN A 48 22.86 -2.37 2.05
CA GLN A 48 22.30 -1.42 1.08
C GLN A 48 21.28 -2.11 0.16
N GLU A 49 21.60 -3.30 -0.35
CA GLU A 49 20.67 -4.10 -1.15
C GLU A 49 19.39 -4.39 -0.36
N PHE A 50 19.52 -4.86 0.89
CA PHE A 50 18.37 -5.17 1.75
C PHE A 50 17.52 -3.94 2.09
N ALA A 51 18.16 -2.79 2.34
CA ALA A 51 17.45 -1.53 2.56
C ALA A 51 16.62 -1.12 1.33
N GLY A 52 17.13 -1.35 0.12
CA GLY A 52 16.38 -1.13 -1.12
C GLY A 52 15.10 -1.97 -1.20
N GLU A 53 15.19 -3.25 -0.86
CA GLU A 53 14.02 -4.14 -0.84
C GLU A 53 12.97 -3.73 0.21
N LEU A 54 13.42 -3.32 1.39
CA LEU A 54 12.53 -2.80 2.44
C LEU A 54 11.79 -1.54 1.96
N LEU A 55 12.50 -0.63 1.28
CA LEU A 55 11.91 0.60 0.76
C LEU A 55 10.90 0.32 -0.36
N ASP A 56 11.17 -0.61 -1.27
CA ASP A 56 10.18 -1.00 -2.30
C ASP A 56 8.92 -1.59 -1.66
N LEU A 57 9.08 -2.54 -0.72
CA LEU A 57 7.95 -3.13 0.00
C LEU A 57 7.11 -2.07 0.72
N GLN A 58 7.75 -1.14 1.42
CA GLN A 58 7.08 -0.03 2.10
C GLN A 58 6.38 0.91 1.12
N GLY A 59 7.00 1.22 -0.01
CA GLY A 59 6.39 2.02 -1.07
C GLY A 59 5.09 1.37 -1.58
N ARG A 60 5.14 0.07 -1.88
CA ARG A 60 3.95 -0.69 -2.32
C ARG A 60 2.85 -0.75 -1.26
N TRP A 61 3.23 -0.92 0.01
CA TRP A 61 2.29 -0.88 1.12
C TRP A 61 1.57 0.48 1.22
N LEU A 62 2.32 1.57 1.10
CA LEU A 62 1.78 2.93 1.12
C LEU A 62 0.85 3.18 -0.06
N ASP A 63 1.19 2.73 -1.26
CA ASP A 63 0.33 2.85 -2.45
C ASP A 63 -1.04 2.20 -2.23
N VAL A 64 -1.05 0.95 -1.75
CA VAL A 64 -2.29 0.21 -1.44
C VAL A 64 -3.10 0.94 -0.37
N THR A 65 -2.45 1.35 0.72
CA THR A 65 -3.12 2.04 1.83
C THR A 65 -3.74 3.36 1.37
N ASN A 66 -2.99 4.17 0.63
CA ASN A 66 -3.45 5.46 0.12
C ASN A 66 -4.64 5.30 -0.83
N HIS A 67 -4.59 4.30 -1.72
CA HIS A 67 -5.70 3.99 -2.62
C HIS A 67 -6.98 3.65 -1.87
N ILE A 68 -6.88 2.76 -0.87
CA ILE A 68 -8.03 2.36 -0.03
C ILE A 68 -8.60 3.57 0.72
N LEU A 69 -7.74 4.37 1.36
CA LEU A 69 -8.18 5.55 2.11
C LEU A 69 -8.83 6.59 1.19
N ALA A 70 -8.32 6.79 -0.02
CA ALA A 70 -8.91 7.69 -1.00
C ALA A 70 -10.32 7.22 -1.41
N GLN A 71 -10.50 5.91 -1.64
CA GLN A 71 -11.78 5.33 -1.97
C GLN A 71 -12.79 5.44 -0.81
N GLN A 72 -12.35 5.15 0.42
CA GLN A 72 -13.18 5.30 1.62
C GLN A 72 -13.65 6.75 1.81
N ARG A 73 -12.74 7.72 1.68
CA ARG A 73 -13.06 9.15 1.77
C ARG A 73 -14.07 9.55 0.70
N ARG A 74 -13.88 9.11 -0.54
CA ARG A 74 -14.81 9.38 -1.65
C ARG A 74 -16.21 8.88 -1.33
N VAL A 75 -16.33 7.60 -0.94
CA VAL A 75 -17.64 7.00 -0.62
C VAL A 75 -18.31 7.73 0.54
N LEU A 76 -17.56 8.09 1.58
CA LEU A 76 -18.09 8.85 2.72
C LEU A 76 -18.61 10.23 2.30
N THR A 77 -17.87 10.95 1.46
CA THR A 77 -18.29 12.25 0.91
C THR A 77 -19.55 12.13 0.05
N ASP A 78 -19.62 11.10 -0.80
CA ASP A 78 -20.78 10.86 -1.66
C ASP A 78 -22.04 10.58 -0.82
N ILE A 79 -21.91 9.71 0.21
CA ILE A 79 -23.00 9.41 1.14
C ILE A 79 -23.43 10.66 1.91
N ALA A 80 -22.48 11.43 2.45
CA ALA A 80 -22.78 12.66 3.20
C ALA A 80 -23.53 13.69 2.33
N THR A 81 -23.16 13.79 1.05
CA THR A 81 -23.83 14.66 0.07
C THR A 81 -25.27 14.21 -0.17
N LEU A 82 -25.50 12.91 -0.38
CA LEU A 82 -26.85 12.36 -0.57
C LEU A 82 -27.74 12.58 0.66
N VAL A 83 -27.20 12.35 1.87
CA VAL A 83 -27.91 12.61 3.14
C VAL A 83 -28.27 14.09 3.28
N SER A 84 -27.35 14.99 2.92
CA SER A 84 -27.60 16.43 2.97
C SER A 84 -28.71 16.85 2.01
N GLN A 85 -28.67 16.37 0.77
CA GLN A 85 -29.70 16.64 -0.25
C GLN A 85 -31.07 16.13 0.18
N TRP A 86 -31.13 14.91 0.70
CA TRP A 86 -32.37 14.33 1.23
C TRP A 86 -32.93 15.16 2.40
N GLY A 87 -32.08 15.59 3.33
CA GLY A 87 -32.47 16.48 4.43
C GLY A 87 -33.00 17.84 3.97
N GLN A 88 -32.50 18.40 2.87
CA GLN A 88 -33.00 19.65 2.29
C GLN A 88 -34.37 19.47 1.61
N GLN A 89 -34.58 18.34 0.94
CA GLN A 89 -35.86 17.99 0.33
C GLN A 89 -36.96 17.84 1.39
N LEU A 90 -36.65 17.19 2.52
CA LEU A 90 -37.59 17.05 3.65
C LEU A 90 -37.93 18.39 4.33
N LYS A 91 -37.01 19.36 4.30
CA LYS A 91 -37.22 20.72 4.82
C LYS A 91 -37.99 21.64 3.88
N SER A 92 -38.24 21.22 2.64
CA SER A 92 -39.05 21.93 1.65
C SER A 92 -40.39 21.23 1.38
N PRO A 93 -41.22 20.87 2.38
CA PRO A 93 -42.38 20.04 2.13
C PRO A 93 -43.57 20.77 1.47
N ASN A 94 -43.46 22.05 1.09
CA ASN A 94 -44.42 22.73 0.20
C ASN A 94 -43.84 24.06 -0.29
N GLY A 95 -43.36 24.08 -1.54
CA GLY A 95 -43.39 25.27 -2.38
C GLY A 95 -44.59 25.12 -3.31
N SER A 96 -45.64 25.87 -3.00
CA SER A 96 -46.85 26.21 -3.76
C SER A 96 -46.94 25.73 -5.21
N ASP A 97 -47.93 24.88 -5.51
CA ASP A 97 -49.21 25.27 -6.15
C ASP A 97 -50.24 24.13 -6.04
#